data_AF-A0A2S0JSY5-F1
#
_entry.id   AF-A0A2S0JSY5-F1
#
_cell.length_a   1.000
_cell.length_b   1.000
_cell.length_c   1.000
_cell.angle_alpha   90.00
_cell.angle_beta   90.00
_cell.angle_gamma   90.00
#
_symmetry.space_group_name_H-M   'P 1'
#
loop_
_entity.id
_entity.type
_entity.pdbx_description
1 polymer ?
#
loop_
_entity_poly.entity_id
_entity_poly.type
_entity_poly.pdbx_seq_one_letter_code
_entity_poly.pdbx_strand_id
1 'polypeptide(L)'
;MSKKKWFRGAVIIAIAGTVLFGRAKKVTAGKTLFVSKGPKYAFPVIDAEAGKVIGVVHAKGKTYMTVSVDVHADTYKVEGSLKGLLQTTDEESIAHICHCAKLFVNHGVKS
;
A
#
# COMPACT_ATOMS: atom_id res chain seq x y z
N MET A 1 75.00 23.81 -27.52
CA MET A 1 74.10 24.21 -28.63
C MET A 1 72.89 23.28 -28.53
N SER A 2 71.64 23.69 -28.28
CA SER A 2 70.84 24.74 -28.90
C SER A 2 69.81 25.33 -27.91
N LYS A 3 69.46 26.59 -28.11
CA LYS A 3 68.57 27.45 -27.29
C LYS A 3 67.12 27.38 -27.80
N LYS A 4 66.12 27.62 -26.93
CA LYS A 4 64.84 28.36 -27.19
C LYS A 4 64.04 28.46 -25.87
N LYS A 5 64.05 29.59 -25.16
CA LYS A 5 63.09 30.74 -25.20
C LYS A 5 61.62 30.32 -24.97
N TRP A 6 61.10 30.53 -23.75
CA TRP A 6 60.20 31.64 -23.33
C TRP A 6 58.83 31.65 -24.02
N PHE A 7 57.73 31.55 -23.27
CA PHE A 7 56.85 32.69 -22.95
C PHE A 7 55.79 32.32 -21.90
N ARG A 8 55.51 33.31 -21.06
CA ARG A 8 54.48 33.36 -20.02
C ARG A 8 53.12 33.52 -20.71
N GLY A 9 52.10 32.79 -20.29
CA GLY A 9 50.74 32.96 -20.81
C GLY A 9 49.75 32.11 -20.03
N ALA A 10 48.92 32.77 -19.23
CA ALA A 10 47.86 32.20 -18.42
C ALA A 10 46.75 31.55 -19.27
N VAL A 11 46.11 30.50 -18.76
CA VAL A 11 44.64 30.48 -18.59
C VAL A 11 44.33 29.60 -17.37
N ILE A 12 43.92 30.25 -16.29
CA ILE A 12 43.29 29.63 -15.14
C ILE A 12 41.83 29.40 -15.55
N ILE A 13 41.40 28.16 -15.76
CA ILE A 13 39.98 27.81 -15.78
C ILE A 13 39.67 27.21 -14.42
N ALA A 14 39.31 28.09 -13.48
CA ALA A 14 38.67 27.73 -12.25
C ALA A 14 37.28 27.19 -12.59
N ILE A 15 37.11 25.87 -12.65
CA ILE A 15 35.78 25.27 -12.64
C ILE A 15 35.29 25.35 -11.19
N ALA A 16 34.63 26.47 -10.91
CA ALA A 16 33.78 26.67 -9.74
C ALA A 16 32.64 25.66 -9.79
N GLY A 17 32.89 24.47 -9.25
CA GLY A 17 31.92 23.39 -9.06
C GLY A 17 31.64 23.16 -7.58
N THR A 18 31.50 24.22 -6.78
CA THR A 18 30.86 24.14 -5.47
C THR A 18 29.39 23.84 -5.65
N VAL A 19 29.06 22.56 -5.81
CA VAL A 19 27.70 22.08 -5.56
C VAL A 19 27.66 21.52 -4.15
N LEU A 20 27.41 22.44 -3.22
CA LEU A 20 26.89 22.19 -1.89
C LEU A 20 25.53 21.47 -2.03
N PHE A 21 25.52 20.14 -2.19
CA PHE A 21 24.30 19.38 -1.94
C PHE A 21 24.15 19.19 -0.43
N GLY A 22 23.33 20.08 0.12
CA GLY A 22 23.03 20.18 1.53
C GLY A 22 22.49 18.89 2.11
N ARG A 23 22.76 18.74 3.41
CA ARG A 23 22.11 17.81 4.33
C ARG A 23 20.65 17.60 3.92
N ALA A 24 20.34 16.38 3.48
CA ALA A 24 18.96 15.94 3.36
C ALA A 24 18.30 16.09 4.73
N LYS A 25 17.48 17.15 4.89
CA LYS A 25 16.55 17.25 6.01
C LYS A 25 15.68 16.00 5.92
N LYS A 26 15.78 15.11 6.92
CA LYS A 26 14.79 14.06 7.12
C LYS A 26 13.44 14.75 7.15
N VAL A 27 12.63 14.51 6.13
CA VAL A 27 11.24 14.96 6.08
C VAL A 27 10.54 14.25 7.23
N THR A 28 10.26 14.96 8.31
CA THR A 28 9.34 14.49 9.33
C THR A 28 7.97 14.47 8.67
N ALA A 29 7.61 13.33 8.09
CA ALA A 29 6.32 13.11 7.46
C ALA A 29 5.20 13.58 8.41
N GLY A 30 4.19 14.26 7.84
CA GLY A 30 3.08 14.80 8.59
C GLY A 30 2.50 13.77 9.56
N LYS A 31 2.27 14.17 10.81
CA LYS A 31 1.66 13.28 11.80
C LYS A 31 0.23 12.96 11.36
N THR A 32 -0.05 11.68 11.14
CA THR A 32 -1.41 11.20 10.86
C THR A 32 -2.29 11.49 12.08
N LEU A 33 -3.18 12.48 11.96
CA LEU A 33 -4.09 12.89 13.05
C LEU A 33 -5.12 11.80 13.40
N PHE A 34 -5.39 10.89 12.46
CA PHE A 34 -6.37 9.83 12.60
C PHE A 34 -5.76 8.48 12.25
N VAL A 35 -5.60 7.63 13.27
CA VAL A 35 -5.37 6.20 13.08
C VAL A 35 -6.72 5.52 13.29
N SER A 36 -7.34 5.02 12.23
CA SER A 36 -8.58 4.25 12.33
C SER A 36 -8.33 3.03 13.23
N LYS A 37 -8.95 3.01 14.41
CA LYS A 37 -8.82 1.90 15.38
C LYS A 37 -9.75 0.71 15.07
N GLY A 38 -10.57 0.80 14.03
CA GLY A 38 -11.52 -0.24 13.62
C GLY A 38 -10.90 -1.39 12.82
N PRO A 39 -11.71 -2.42 12.50
CA PRO A 39 -11.31 -3.47 11.56
C PRO A 39 -10.88 -2.87 10.23
N LYS A 40 -9.79 -3.40 9.67
CA LYS A 40 -9.36 -3.10 8.31
C LYS A 40 -9.78 -4.26 7.43
N TYR A 41 -10.56 -3.96 6.40
CA TYR A 41 -10.94 -4.93 5.37
C TYR A 41 -9.96 -4.82 4.21
N ALA A 42 -9.48 -5.95 3.73
CA ALA A 42 -8.72 -6.04 2.49
C ALA A 42 -9.29 -7.16 1.62
N PHE A 43 -9.09 -7.06 0.30
CA PHE A 43 -9.62 -8.00 -0.67
C PHE A 43 -8.47 -8.52 -1.55
N PRO A 44 -7.64 -9.43 -1.01
CA PRO A 44 -6.44 -9.90 -1.72
C PRO A 44 -6.73 -10.66 -3.02
N VAL A 45 -7.96 -11.15 -3.21
CA VAL A 45 -8.36 -11.83 -4.44
C VAL A 45 -9.72 -11.32 -4.86
N ILE A 46 -9.80 -10.79 -6.09
CA ILE A 46 -11.05 -10.41 -6.74
C ILE A 46 -10.99 -10.96 -8.16
N ASP A 47 -11.71 -12.06 -8.38
CA ASP A 47 -11.94 -12.66 -9.68
C ASP A 47 -13.39 -12.43 -10.08
N ALA A 48 -13.63 -11.31 -10.76
CA ALA A 48 -14.96 -10.95 -11.23
C ALA A 48 -15.50 -11.90 -12.31
N GLU A 49 -14.63 -12.60 -13.05
CA GLU A 49 -15.05 -13.52 -14.12
C GLU A 49 -15.49 -14.86 -13.55
N ALA A 50 -14.78 -15.38 -12.54
CA ALA A 50 -15.19 -16.57 -11.81
C ALA A 50 -16.21 -16.27 -10.70
N GLY A 51 -16.51 -15.00 -10.43
CA GLY A 51 -17.41 -14.56 -9.35
C GLY A 51 -16.85 -14.83 -7.95
N LYS A 52 -15.52 -14.90 -7.79
CA LYS A 52 -14.87 -15.26 -6.52
C LYS A 52 -14.16 -14.07 -5.90
N VAL A 53 -14.43 -13.83 -4.62
CA VAL A 53 -13.79 -12.77 -3.85
C VAL A 53 -13.33 -13.32 -2.51
N ILE A 54 -12.08 -13.03 -2.14
CA ILE A 54 -11.56 -13.32 -0.81
C ILE A 54 -11.39 -12.00 -0.07
N GLY A 55 -12.18 -11.82 0.98
CA GLY A 55 -12.06 -10.71 1.92
C GLY A 55 -11.35 -11.14 3.20
N VAL A 56 -10.46 -10.31 3.71
CA VAL A 56 -9.75 -10.54 4.97
C VAL A 56 -9.99 -9.37 5.92
N VAL A 57 -10.18 -9.69 7.20
CA VAL A 57 -10.32 -8.71 8.27
C VAL A 57 -9.06 -8.71 9.10
N HIS A 58 -8.39 -7.57 9.10
CA HIS A 58 -7.24 -7.31 9.94
C HIS A 58 -7.62 -6.43 11.13
N ALA A 59 -7.12 -6.79 12.30
CA ALA A 59 -7.12 -5.92 13.47
C ALA A 59 -5.75 -5.96 14.13
N LYS A 60 -5.32 -4.87 14.77
CA LYS A 60 -4.03 -4.82 15.50
C LYS A 60 -2.83 -5.41 14.72
N GLY A 61 -2.83 -5.31 13.39
CA GLY A 61 -1.78 -5.84 12.50
C GLY A 61 -1.82 -7.35 12.23
N LYS A 62 -2.87 -8.06 12.61
CA LYS A 62 -3.06 -9.51 12.37
C LYS A 62 -4.35 -9.78 11.60
N THR A 63 -4.35 -10.82 10.78
CA THR A 63 -5.56 -11.37 10.15
C THR A 63 -6.32 -12.21 11.15
N TYR A 64 -7.61 -11.96 11.31
CA TYR A 64 -8.46 -12.69 12.26
C TYR A 64 -9.62 -13.44 11.59
N MET A 65 -10.06 -12.95 10.44
CA MET A 65 -11.11 -13.58 9.68
C MET A 65 -10.78 -13.50 8.19
N THR A 66 -11.00 -14.60 7.48
CA THR A 66 -10.96 -14.68 6.03
C THR A 66 -12.31 -15.19 5.57
N VAL A 67 -12.91 -14.51 4.61
CA VAL A 67 -14.20 -14.86 4.02
C VAL A 67 -13.99 -15.05 2.53
N SER A 68 -14.19 -16.29 2.07
CA SER A 68 -14.19 -16.63 0.65
C SER A 68 -15.64 -16.63 0.16
N VAL A 69 -15.97 -15.73 -0.75
CA VAL A 69 -17.32 -15.55 -1.30
C VAL A 69 -17.34 -16.04 -2.74
N ASP A 70 -18.32 -16.88 -3.06
CA ASP A 70 -18.70 -17.24 -4.43
C ASP A 70 -20.03 -16.56 -4.73
N VAL A 71 -19.96 -15.47 -5.51
CA VAL A 71 -21.10 -14.61 -5.82
C VAL A 71 -22.06 -15.31 -6.79
N HIS A 72 -21.58 -16.17 -7.67
CA HIS A 72 -22.43 -16.89 -8.61
C HIS A 72 -23.23 -18.00 -7.94
N ALA A 73 -22.62 -18.70 -6.97
CA ALA A 73 -23.30 -19.71 -6.17
C ALA A 73 -24.09 -19.11 -4.99
N ASP A 74 -23.97 -17.81 -4.71
CA ASP A 74 -24.47 -17.13 -3.51
C ASP A 74 -24.09 -17.86 -2.21
N THR A 75 -22.84 -18.34 -2.15
CA THR A 75 -22.30 -19.04 -0.99
C THR A 75 -21.05 -18.34 -0.46
N TYR A 76 -20.73 -18.57 0.80
CA TYR A 76 -19.49 -18.10 1.39
C TYR A 76 -18.93 -19.12 2.39
N LYS A 77 -17.62 -19.10 2.57
CA LYS A 77 -16.88 -19.87 3.57
C LYS A 77 -16.12 -18.91 4.45
N VAL A 78 -16.18 -19.14 5.76
CA VAL A 78 -15.52 -18.31 6.76
C VAL A 78 -14.45 -19.13 7.46
N GLU A 79 -13.27 -18.56 7.58
CA GLU A 79 -12.18 -19.07 8.39
C GLU A 79 -11.78 -18.02 9.44
N GLY A 80 -11.74 -18.42 10.71
CA GLY A 80 -11.44 -17.51 11.82
C GLY A 80 -12.67 -16.83 12.41
N SER A 81 -12.45 -15.89 13.34
CA SER A 81 -13.48 -15.15 14.07
C SER A 81 -12.88 -13.90 14.73
N LEU A 82 -13.71 -12.87 14.91
CA LEU A 82 -13.39 -11.61 15.57
C LEU A 82 -13.81 -11.60 17.05
N LYS A 83 -14.33 -12.72 17.57
CA LYS A 83 -14.86 -12.82 18.94
C LYS A 83 -13.85 -12.32 19.97
N GLY A 84 -14.27 -11.31 20.74
CA GLY A 84 -13.48 -10.73 21.84
C GLY A 84 -12.34 -9.78 21.42
N LEU A 85 -12.21 -9.46 20.14
CA LEU A 85 -11.09 -8.67 19.61
C LEU A 85 -11.49 -7.26 19.16
N LEU A 86 -12.73 -7.10 18.71
CA LEU A 86 -13.29 -5.88 18.13
C LEU A 86 -14.69 -5.60 18.67
N GLN A 87 -15.15 -4.36 18.46
CA GLN A 87 -16.54 -3.95 18.75
C GLN A 87 -17.54 -4.46 17.69
N THR A 88 -17.05 -4.87 16.52
CA THR A 88 -17.83 -5.40 15.40
C THR A 88 -18.05 -6.90 15.56
N THR A 89 -19.22 -7.39 15.15
CA THR A 89 -19.53 -8.82 15.16
C THR A 89 -18.98 -9.54 13.93
N ASP A 90 -18.88 -10.87 14.01
CA ASP A 90 -18.52 -11.70 12.86
C ASP A 90 -19.56 -11.53 11.74
N GLU A 91 -20.84 -11.51 12.09
CA GLU A 91 -21.97 -11.37 11.15
C GLU A 91 -21.93 -10.06 10.38
N GLU A 92 -21.70 -8.93 11.06
CA GLU A 92 -21.57 -7.62 10.42
C GLU A 92 -20.40 -7.59 9.42
N SER A 93 -19.28 -8.18 9.83
CA SER A 93 -18.07 -8.21 9.01
C SER A 93 -18.22 -9.10 7.78
N ILE A 94 -18.85 -10.27 7.95
CA ILE A 94 -19.18 -11.20 6.85
C ILE A 94 -20.16 -10.52 5.89
N ALA A 95 -21.23 -9.91 6.40
CA ALA A 95 -22.23 -9.22 5.59
C ALA A 95 -21.60 -8.09 4.77
N HIS A 96 -20.70 -7.30 5.39
CA HIS A 96 -19.95 -6.25 4.70
C HIS A 96 -19.09 -6.82 3.56
N ILE A 97 -18.32 -7.89 3.80
CA ILE A 97 -17.50 -8.53 2.77
C ILE A 97 -18.35 -9.08 1.63
N CYS A 98 -19.45 -9.78 1.94
CA CYS A 98 -20.37 -10.31 0.93
C CYS A 98 -21.01 -9.19 0.09
N HIS A 99 -21.36 -8.05 0.71
CA HIS A 99 -21.87 -6.89 -0.01
C HIS A 99 -20.82 -6.30 -0.97
N CYS A 100 -19.59 -6.10 -0.50
CA CYS A 100 -18.49 -5.63 -1.34
C CYS A 100 -18.18 -6.61 -2.49
N ALA A 101 -18.19 -7.92 -2.22
CA ALA A 101 -17.97 -8.93 -3.25
C ALA A 101 -18.98 -8.83 -4.39
N LYS A 102 -20.26 -8.67 -4.07
CA LYS A 102 -21.33 -8.45 -5.06
C LYS A 102 -21.07 -7.19 -5.89
N LEU A 103 -20.66 -6.09 -5.25
CA LEU A 103 -20.31 -4.86 -5.95
C LEU A 103 -19.11 -5.04 -6.90
N PHE A 104 -18.06 -5.73 -6.47
CA PHE A 104 -16.87 -5.95 -7.29
C PHE A 104 -17.17 -6.79 -8.53
N VAL A 105 -17.93 -7.87 -8.38
CA VAL A 105 -18.35 -8.72 -9.51
C VAL A 105 -19.26 -7.95 -10.45
N ASN A 106 -20.27 -7.23 -9.92
CA ASN A 106 -21.22 -6.46 -10.74
C ASN A 106 -20.55 -5.33 -11.55
N HIS A 107 -19.49 -4.73 -11.01
CA HIS A 107 -18.76 -3.65 -11.66
C HIS A 107 -17.49 -4.11 -12.39
N GLY A 108 -17.21 -5.43 -12.42
CA GLY A 108 -16.04 -5.98 -13.12
C GLY A 108 -14.70 -5.52 -12.53
N VAL A 109 -14.64 -5.25 -11.22
CA VAL A 109 -13.43 -4.85 -10.51
C VAL A 109 -12.45 -6.02 -10.45
N LYS A 110 -11.15 -5.75 -10.62
CA LYS A 110 -10.06 -6.75 -10.60
C LYS A 110 -8.96 -6.30 -9.66
N SER A 111 -8.32 -7.23 -8.94
CA SER A 111 -7.18 -6.98 -8.03
C SER A 111 -6.07 -8.01 -8.20
#